data_AF-M4BT19-F1
#
_entry.id   AF-M4BT19-F1
#
_cell.length_a   1.000
_cell.length_b   1.000
_cell.length_c   1.000
_cell.angle_alpha   90.00
_cell.angle_beta   90.00
_cell.angle_gamma   90.00
#
_symmetry.space_group_name_H-M   'P 1'
#
loop_
_entity.id
_entity.type
_entity.pdbx_description
1 polymer ?
#
loop_
_entity_poly.entity_id
_entity_poly.type
_entity_poly.pdbx_seq_one_letter_code
_entity_poly.pdbx_strand_id
1 'polypeptide(L)'
;MKELLLYEEQRLEKGQAAQTMNQSKSREQQVQGDQEADASLIGNIMQAELENILRLSIQHAPQLRIQAVACVGALLTQGLVNPLQCIPNLVALETDRVPDVRDAAFAQLRTLYEKFRSQIHTPLIKGIRDSYAFQLSVYGNCSALGSVANEKEFCLFGRLYMNFLKSTKSRESLFLKALVDQFHDQGTVLKPLKNDMAAGSSKEASAGVAPEQLEDEDSDLSMINVAEFRPLCPLGTSALSALEKNGRIAFAIALLLRLKFALKDNYQLDDERCATFKPSISEVPVEARERSPKNLLLPSVDDLCRSDDAIESNWNLFMIAWRATCKDQKQLDMDMKKNLKKPKTPSTRRRRSQKVVASMLLQRSESDSDTADEYIEGFA
;
A
#
# COMPACT_ATOMS: atom_id res chain seq x y z
N MET A 1 16.63 22.99 -21.56
CA MET A 1 16.21 23.17 -20.15
C MET A 1 17.31 22.82 -19.16
N LYS A 2 17.80 21.58 -19.10
CA LYS A 2 18.91 21.20 -18.20
C LYS A 2 20.15 22.11 -18.29
N GLU A 3 20.63 22.38 -19.50
CA GLU A 3 21.79 23.25 -19.71
C GLU A 3 21.54 24.70 -19.25
N LEU A 4 20.30 25.19 -19.44
CA LEU A 4 19.89 26.51 -18.97
C LEU A 4 19.89 26.57 -17.44
N LEU A 5 19.39 25.53 -16.75
CA LEU A 5 19.43 25.43 -15.29
C LEU A 5 20.86 25.43 -14.74
N LEU A 6 21.76 24.69 -15.38
CA LEU A 6 23.17 24.64 -14.97
C LEU A 6 23.90 25.95 -15.24
N TYR A 7 23.60 26.59 -16.37
CA TYR A 7 24.14 27.91 -16.68
C TYR A 7 23.71 28.94 -15.65
N GLU A 8 22.42 28.96 -15.28
CA GLU A 8 21.91 29.88 -14.27
C GLU A 8 22.52 29.65 -12.88
N GLU A 9 22.66 28.39 -12.47
CA GLU A 9 23.34 28.04 -11.22
C GLU A 9 24.77 28.61 -11.18
N GLN A 10 25.54 28.41 -12.25
CA GLN A 10 26.89 28.98 -12.36
C GLN A 10 26.89 30.52 -12.40
N ARG A 11 25.91 31.13 -13.07
CA ARG A 11 25.78 32.59 -13.15
C ARG A 11 25.53 33.21 -11.77
N LEU A 12 24.66 32.56 -10.98
CA LEU A 12 24.33 32.95 -9.62
C LEU A 12 25.50 32.73 -8.66
N GLU A 13 26.15 31.56 -8.70
CA GLU A 13 27.32 31.25 -7.86
C GLU A 13 28.47 32.24 -8.07
N LYS A 14 28.72 32.64 -9.32
CA LYS A 14 29.78 33.59 -9.68
C LYS A 14 29.42 35.04 -9.35
N GLY A 15 28.20 35.31 -8.86
CA GLY A 15 27.71 36.67 -8.59
C GLY A 15 27.68 37.57 -9.82
N GLN A 16 27.61 36.99 -11.03
CA GLN A 16 27.70 37.75 -12.28
C GLN A 16 26.52 38.72 -12.45
N ALA A 17 25.34 38.36 -11.94
CA ALA A 17 24.18 39.25 -11.89
C ALA A 17 24.46 40.51 -11.04
N ALA A 18 25.07 40.35 -9.87
CA ALA A 18 25.45 41.47 -9.00
C ALA A 18 26.56 42.33 -9.62
N GLN A 19 27.56 41.71 -10.26
CA GLN A 19 28.65 42.43 -10.95
C GLN A 19 28.14 43.26 -12.14
N THR A 20 27.27 42.68 -12.98
CA THR A 20 26.71 43.35 -14.15
C THR A 20 25.82 44.52 -13.75
N MET A 21 25.04 44.37 -12.67
CA MET A 21 24.22 45.45 -12.14
C MET A 21 25.07 46.59 -11.57
N ASN A 22 26.14 46.27 -10.82
CA ASN A 22 27.04 47.29 -10.26
C ASN A 22 27.78 48.09 -11.36
N GLN A 23 27.92 47.53 -12.56
CA GLN A 23 28.51 48.22 -13.72
C GLN A 23 27.50 49.07 -14.50
N SER A 24 26.21 48.72 -14.48
CA SER A 24 25.19 49.31 -15.36
C SER A 24 24.26 50.33 -14.70
N LYS A 25 24.09 50.30 -13.37
CA LYS A 25 23.19 51.20 -12.64
C LYS A 25 23.86 51.86 -11.44
N SER A 26 23.56 53.14 -11.20
CA SER A 26 23.95 53.85 -9.98
C SER A 26 23.22 53.26 -8.77
N ARG A 27 23.82 53.38 -7.57
CA ARG A 27 23.27 52.86 -6.31
C ARG A 27 21.86 53.39 -5.98
N GLU A 28 21.53 54.58 -6.47
CA GLU A 28 20.21 55.22 -6.33
C GLU A 28 19.15 54.64 -7.28
N GLN A 29 19.58 53.99 -8.36
CA GLN A 29 18.72 53.33 -9.35
C GLN A 29 18.62 51.81 -9.13
N GLN A 30 19.38 51.27 -8.17
CA GLN A 30 19.32 49.85 -7.83
C GLN A 30 18.10 49.57 -6.96
N VAL A 31 17.20 48.73 -7.47
CA VAL A 31 16.05 48.20 -6.73
C VAL A 31 16.34 46.75 -6.34
N GLN A 32 15.92 46.36 -5.13
CA GLN A 32 16.25 45.07 -4.51
C GLN A 32 15.87 43.83 -5.36
N GLY A 33 14.96 43.95 -6.34
CA GLY A 33 14.54 42.86 -7.22
C GLY A 33 15.18 42.81 -8.62
N ASP A 34 15.92 43.84 -9.03
CA ASP A 34 16.49 43.90 -10.39
C ASP A 34 17.57 42.82 -10.62
N GLN A 35 18.15 42.26 -9.55
CA GLN A 35 19.18 41.22 -9.61
C GLN A 35 18.56 39.83 -9.85
N GLU A 36 17.27 39.70 -9.54
CA GLU A 36 16.55 38.43 -9.46
C GLU A 36 15.55 38.24 -10.61
N ALA A 37 15.29 39.28 -11.43
CA ALA A 37 14.28 39.23 -12.49
C ALA A 37 14.49 38.07 -13.48
N ASP A 38 15.71 37.89 -14.00
CA ASP A 38 16.03 36.80 -14.92
C ASP A 38 15.93 35.42 -14.24
N ALA A 39 16.42 35.33 -13.00
CA ALA A 39 16.40 34.08 -12.23
C ALA A 39 14.95 33.68 -11.89
N SER A 40 14.11 34.66 -11.56
CA SER A 40 12.67 34.48 -11.33
C SER A 40 11.95 34.04 -12.59
N LEU A 41 12.24 34.66 -13.74
CA LEU A 41 11.65 34.26 -15.02
C LEU A 41 11.99 32.81 -15.38
N ILE A 42 13.27 32.44 -15.27
CA ILE A 42 13.72 31.08 -15.58
C ILE A 42 13.11 30.08 -14.59
N GLY A 43 13.06 30.40 -13.29
CA GLY A 43 12.37 29.60 -12.29
C GLY A 43 10.90 29.35 -12.63
N ASN A 44 10.17 30.39 -13.02
CA ASN A 44 8.76 30.31 -13.37
C ASN A 44 8.51 29.44 -14.62
N ILE A 45 9.32 29.59 -15.67
CA ILE A 45 9.24 28.75 -16.87
C ILE A 45 9.49 27.28 -16.52
N MET A 46 10.49 27.02 -15.69
CA MET A 46 10.88 25.67 -15.31
C MET A 46 9.82 24.98 -14.44
N GLN A 47 9.16 25.73 -13.56
CA GLN A 47 8.00 25.25 -12.80
C GLN A 47 6.82 24.92 -13.70
N ALA A 48 6.52 25.78 -14.68
CA ALA A 48 5.43 25.57 -15.63
C ALA A 48 5.65 24.33 -16.51
N GLU A 49 6.91 24.06 -16.88
CA GLU A 49 7.27 22.91 -17.72
C GLU A 49 7.44 21.59 -16.95
N LEU A 50 7.34 21.59 -15.62
CA LEU A 50 7.54 20.38 -14.81
C LEU A 50 6.64 19.23 -15.25
N GLU A 51 5.36 19.50 -15.49
CA GLU A 51 4.40 18.46 -15.92
C GLU A 51 4.81 17.83 -17.26
N ASN A 52 5.27 18.65 -18.20
CA ASN A 52 5.77 18.17 -19.49
C ASN A 52 7.03 17.33 -19.33
N ILE A 53 7.97 17.75 -18.47
CA ILE A 53 9.19 16.98 -18.17
C ILE A 53 8.84 15.63 -17.54
N LEU A 54 7.92 15.62 -16.56
CA LEU A 54 7.44 14.39 -15.93
C LEU A 54 6.75 13.47 -16.96
N ARG A 55 5.97 14.02 -17.89
CA ARG A 55 5.35 13.25 -18.98
C ARG A 55 6.38 12.69 -19.97
N LEU A 56 7.46 13.41 -20.24
CA LEU A 56 8.58 12.93 -21.07
C LEU A 56 9.35 11.80 -20.38
N SER A 57 9.42 11.82 -19.04
CA SER A 57 10.14 10.81 -18.26
C SER A 57 9.55 9.41 -18.38
N ILE A 58 8.30 9.26 -18.86
CA ILE A 58 7.59 7.99 -19.01
C ILE A 58 7.37 7.57 -20.47
N GLN A 59 8.09 8.18 -21.43
CA GLN A 59 7.97 7.87 -22.86
C GLN A 59 8.77 6.63 -23.27
N HIS A 60 8.44 6.05 -24.42
CA HIS A 60 9.10 4.85 -24.95
C HIS A 60 10.62 4.98 -25.11
N ALA A 61 11.11 6.14 -25.56
CA ALA A 61 12.52 6.35 -25.86
C ALA A 61 13.35 6.49 -24.56
N PRO A 62 14.31 5.57 -24.29
CA PRO A 62 15.12 5.63 -23.06
C PRO A 62 15.92 6.92 -22.89
N GLN A 63 16.38 7.49 -24.01
CA GLN A 63 17.14 8.74 -24.02
C GLN A 63 16.30 9.93 -23.54
N LEU A 64 14.99 9.93 -23.80
CA LEU A 64 14.12 10.97 -23.25
C LEU A 64 13.95 10.79 -21.74
N ARG A 65 13.83 9.54 -21.27
CA ARG A 65 13.68 9.24 -19.85
C ARG A 65 14.91 9.64 -19.04
N ILE A 66 16.11 9.29 -19.51
CA ILE A 66 17.36 9.63 -18.79
C ILE A 66 17.57 11.15 -18.71
N GLN A 67 17.30 11.89 -19.80
CA GLN A 67 17.43 13.35 -19.80
C GLN A 67 16.34 14.02 -18.97
N ALA A 68 15.11 13.50 -19.00
CA ALA A 68 14.02 14.01 -18.16
C ALA A 68 14.32 13.81 -16.67
N VAL A 69 14.80 12.63 -16.25
CA VAL A 69 15.22 12.37 -14.86
C VAL A 69 16.36 13.30 -14.45
N ALA A 70 17.34 13.53 -15.33
CA ALA A 70 18.42 14.47 -15.05
C ALA A 70 17.89 15.91 -14.88
N CYS A 71 16.91 16.32 -15.68
CA CYS A 71 16.27 17.63 -15.56
C CYS A 71 15.47 17.74 -14.25
N VAL A 72 14.69 16.71 -13.89
CA VAL A 72 13.98 16.64 -12.60
C VAL A 72 14.98 16.75 -11.44
N GLY A 73 16.11 16.04 -11.51
CA GLY A 73 17.16 16.14 -10.49
C GLY A 73 17.70 17.55 -10.31
N ALA A 74 17.98 18.27 -11.41
CA ALA A 74 18.42 19.67 -11.34
C ALA A 74 17.36 20.57 -10.68
N LEU A 75 16.09 20.44 -11.08
CA LEU A 75 14.98 21.21 -10.50
C LEU A 75 14.81 20.95 -8.99
N LEU A 76 14.96 19.69 -8.57
CA LEU A 76 14.89 19.29 -7.16
C LEU A 76 16.06 19.85 -6.34
N THR A 77 17.29 19.81 -6.88
CA THR A 77 18.48 20.34 -6.20
C THR A 77 18.40 21.84 -6.01
N GLN A 78 17.92 22.56 -7.03
CA GLN A 78 17.78 24.01 -7.01
C GLN A 78 16.55 24.48 -6.21
N GLY A 79 15.71 23.57 -5.72
CA GLY A 79 14.53 23.90 -4.92
C GLY A 79 13.42 24.60 -5.72
N LEU A 80 13.45 24.48 -7.05
CA LEU A 80 12.50 25.17 -7.93
C LEU A 80 11.12 24.51 -7.97
N VAL A 81 11.00 23.25 -7.56
CA VAL A 81 9.75 22.48 -7.69
C VAL A 81 9.36 21.79 -6.40
N ASN A 82 8.07 21.49 -6.24
CA ASN A 82 7.60 20.70 -5.11
C ASN A 82 8.17 19.27 -5.20
N PRO A 83 9.03 18.85 -4.26
CA PRO A 83 9.70 17.57 -4.34
C PRO A 83 8.76 16.37 -4.29
N LEU A 84 7.61 16.51 -3.62
CA LEU A 84 6.64 15.43 -3.46
C LEU A 84 5.93 15.08 -4.77
N GLN A 85 5.79 16.03 -5.69
CA GLN A 85 5.15 15.83 -6.99
C GLN A 85 5.99 14.97 -7.93
N CYS A 86 7.32 14.93 -7.73
CA CYS A 86 8.24 14.17 -8.57
C CYS A 86 8.33 12.69 -8.18
N ILE A 87 8.00 12.35 -6.93
CA ILE A 87 8.17 10.99 -6.38
C ILE A 87 7.43 9.92 -7.20
N PRO A 88 6.15 10.08 -7.57
CA PRO A 88 5.42 9.01 -8.26
C PRO A 88 6.09 8.58 -9.58
N ASN A 89 6.53 9.55 -10.38
CA ASN A 89 7.24 9.28 -11.63
C ASN A 89 8.60 8.63 -11.40
N LEU A 90 9.37 9.12 -10.42
CA LEU A 90 10.66 8.53 -10.08
C LEU A 90 10.50 7.07 -9.60
N VAL A 91 9.48 6.76 -8.80
CA VAL A 91 9.17 5.40 -8.37
C VAL A 91 8.74 4.52 -9.54
N ALA A 92 7.95 5.04 -10.48
CA ALA A 92 7.62 4.29 -11.69
C ALA A 92 8.89 3.95 -12.49
N LEU A 93 9.86 4.87 -12.56
CA LEU A 93 11.12 4.69 -13.29
C LEU A 93 12.10 3.73 -12.60
N GLU A 94 11.94 3.42 -11.31
CA GLU A 94 12.64 2.29 -10.69
C GLU A 94 12.31 0.95 -11.36
N THR A 95 11.16 0.87 -12.04
CA THR A 95 10.69 -0.34 -12.72
C THR A 95 11.10 -0.41 -14.19
N ASP A 96 11.93 0.53 -14.64
CA ASP A 96 12.46 0.59 -16.01
C ASP A 96 13.36 -0.61 -16.33
N ARG A 97 13.38 -1.09 -17.58
CA ARG A 97 14.27 -2.18 -18.02
C ARG A 97 15.69 -1.68 -18.25
N VAL A 98 15.87 -0.37 -18.47
CA VAL A 98 17.17 0.28 -18.67
C VAL A 98 17.82 0.60 -17.32
N PRO A 99 18.99 0.00 -16.99
CA PRO A 99 19.64 0.18 -15.69
C PRO A 99 19.97 1.64 -15.37
N ASP A 100 20.49 2.39 -16.34
CA ASP A 100 20.90 3.78 -16.13
C ASP A 100 19.75 4.68 -15.69
N VAL A 101 18.54 4.43 -16.23
CA VAL A 101 17.34 5.18 -15.85
C VAL A 101 16.92 4.82 -14.42
N ARG A 102 16.94 3.52 -14.07
CA ARG A 102 16.66 3.08 -12.70
C ARG A 102 17.63 3.67 -11.69
N ASP A 103 18.92 3.70 -12.01
CA ASP A 103 19.93 4.18 -11.07
C ASP A 103 19.87 5.70 -10.89
N ALA A 104 19.59 6.44 -11.97
CA ALA A 104 19.33 7.86 -11.91
C ALA A 104 18.07 8.19 -11.07
N ALA A 105 16.97 7.46 -11.28
CA ALA A 105 15.74 7.64 -10.51
C ALA A 105 15.95 7.34 -9.02
N PHE A 106 16.68 6.26 -8.71
CA PHE A 106 16.96 5.84 -7.34
C PHE A 106 17.78 6.88 -6.59
N ALA A 107 18.80 7.45 -7.25
CA ALA A 107 19.63 8.48 -6.68
C ALA A 107 18.78 9.70 -6.25
N GLN A 108 17.83 10.12 -7.08
CA GLN A 108 16.91 11.21 -6.74
C GLN A 108 15.98 10.83 -5.58
N LEU A 109 15.40 9.63 -5.61
CA LEU A 109 14.53 9.16 -4.54
C LEU A 109 15.24 9.07 -3.19
N ARG A 110 16.52 8.70 -3.16
CA ARG A 110 17.31 8.64 -1.93
C ARG A 110 17.49 10.04 -1.33
N THR A 111 17.86 11.02 -2.14
CA THR A 111 17.98 12.43 -1.72
C THR A 111 16.65 12.96 -1.18
N LEU A 112 15.53 12.63 -1.85
CA LEU A 112 14.19 12.99 -1.40
C LEU A 112 13.82 12.32 -0.09
N TYR A 113 14.13 11.03 0.05
CA TYR A 113 13.86 10.28 1.27
C TYR A 113 14.61 10.87 2.45
N GLU A 114 15.88 11.26 2.30
CA GLU A 114 16.65 11.88 3.39
C GLU A 114 16.00 13.16 3.92
N LYS A 115 15.42 13.99 3.04
CA LYS A 115 14.81 15.28 3.38
C LYS A 115 13.33 15.18 3.81
N PHE A 116 12.54 14.27 3.23
CA PHE A 116 11.06 14.25 3.36
C PHE A 116 10.49 12.93 3.93
N ARG A 117 11.22 12.25 4.83
CA ARG A 117 10.88 10.91 5.35
C ARG A 117 9.43 10.70 5.78
N SER A 118 8.79 11.69 6.43
CA SER A 118 7.43 11.56 6.96
C SER A 118 6.33 11.71 5.89
N GLN A 119 6.62 12.40 4.79
CA GLN A 119 5.63 12.77 3.76
C GLN A 119 5.70 11.87 2.51
N ILE A 120 6.72 10.99 2.44
CA ILE A 120 7.02 10.21 1.24
C ILE A 120 6.04 9.03 1.02
N HIS A 121 5.33 8.58 2.06
CA HIS A 121 4.51 7.36 2.01
C HIS A 121 3.41 7.40 0.93
N THR A 122 2.57 8.44 0.91
CA THR A 122 1.46 8.54 -0.06
C THR A 122 1.97 8.64 -1.50
N PRO A 123 2.97 9.50 -1.83
CA PRO A 123 3.56 9.54 -3.16
C PRO A 123 4.24 8.24 -3.58
N LEU A 124 4.88 7.49 -2.67
CA LEU A 124 5.45 6.17 -2.97
C LEU A 124 4.38 5.18 -3.43
N ILE A 125 3.26 5.08 -2.70
CA ILE A 125 2.14 4.18 -3.05
C ILE A 125 1.56 4.54 -4.41
N LYS A 126 1.36 5.85 -4.66
CA LYS A 126 0.93 6.33 -5.97
C LYS A 126 1.90 5.92 -7.07
N GLY A 127 3.20 6.09 -6.86
CA GLY A 127 4.24 5.69 -7.82
C GLY A 127 4.27 4.19 -8.10
N ILE A 128 4.08 3.35 -7.08
CA ILE A 128 3.95 1.89 -7.28
C ILE A 128 2.75 1.58 -8.17
N ARG A 129 1.61 2.24 -7.97
CA ARG A 129 0.43 2.07 -8.82
C ARG A 129 0.70 2.54 -10.26
N ASP A 130 1.28 3.72 -10.42
CA ASP A 130 1.55 4.32 -11.72
C ASP A 130 2.61 3.52 -12.51
N SER A 131 3.50 2.81 -11.82
CA SER A 131 4.50 1.92 -12.44
C SER A 131 3.87 0.85 -13.33
N TYR A 132 2.68 0.35 -12.98
CA TYR A 132 1.97 -0.65 -13.77
C TYR A 132 1.59 -0.08 -15.14
N ALA A 133 0.99 1.12 -15.14
CA ALA A 133 0.62 1.82 -16.37
C ALA A 133 1.86 2.19 -17.20
N PHE A 134 2.95 2.62 -16.55
CA PHE A 134 4.23 2.89 -17.21
C PHE A 134 4.81 1.64 -17.88
N GLN A 135 4.84 0.50 -17.20
CA GLN A 135 5.39 -0.72 -17.78
C GLN A 135 4.56 -1.20 -18.98
N LEU A 136 3.23 -1.17 -18.86
CA LEU A 136 2.34 -1.51 -19.97
C LEU A 136 2.52 -0.56 -21.14
N SER A 137 2.58 0.75 -20.89
CA SER A 137 2.71 1.73 -21.97
C SER A 137 4.05 1.61 -22.69
N VAL A 138 5.17 1.48 -21.96
CA VAL A 138 6.52 1.50 -22.55
C VAL A 138 6.92 0.16 -23.15
N TYR A 139 6.49 -0.96 -22.55
CA TYR A 139 6.98 -2.30 -22.90
C TYR A 139 5.91 -3.26 -23.44
N GLY A 140 4.62 -2.89 -23.35
CA GLY A 140 3.51 -3.76 -23.75
C GLY A 140 3.17 -4.89 -22.77
N ASN A 141 4.02 -5.13 -21.77
CA ASN A 141 3.78 -6.08 -20.69
C ASN A 141 4.36 -5.59 -19.37
N CYS A 142 3.74 -6.02 -18.27
CA CYS A 142 4.17 -5.71 -16.91
C CYS A 142 4.82 -6.92 -16.22
N SER A 143 5.80 -6.66 -15.37
CA SER A 143 6.39 -7.65 -14.47
C SER A 143 6.78 -6.97 -13.17
N ALA A 144 6.50 -7.61 -12.04
CA ALA A 144 7.00 -7.19 -10.72
C ALA A 144 8.48 -7.58 -10.51
N LEU A 145 9.02 -8.40 -11.40
CA LEU A 145 10.37 -8.93 -11.36
C LEU A 145 11.21 -8.36 -12.51
N GLY A 146 12.41 -7.90 -12.17
CA GLY A 146 13.46 -7.57 -13.14
C GLY A 146 14.38 -8.76 -13.33
N SER A 147 15.00 -8.87 -14.51
CA SER A 147 16.03 -9.86 -14.81
C SER A 147 17.32 -9.14 -15.17
N VAL A 148 18.43 -9.58 -14.58
CA VAL A 148 19.78 -9.20 -15.01
C VAL A 148 20.29 -10.31 -15.90
N ALA A 149 20.89 -9.95 -17.05
CA ALA A 149 21.39 -10.87 -18.06
C ALA A 149 22.00 -12.15 -17.45
N ASN A 150 21.25 -13.25 -17.57
CA ASN A 150 21.54 -14.61 -17.08
C ASN A 150 21.81 -14.77 -15.57
N GLU A 151 20.75 -14.79 -14.74
CA GLU A 151 20.46 -15.93 -13.82
C GLU A 151 19.56 -15.57 -12.63
N LYS A 152 19.40 -14.28 -12.26
CA LYS A 152 18.65 -13.91 -11.06
C LYS A 152 17.56 -12.88 -11.32
N GLU A 153 16.33 -13.31 -11.11
CA GLU A 153 15.19 -12.42 -10.97
C GLU A 153 15.30 -11.66 -9.65
N PHE A 154 14.90 -10.38 -9.66
CA PHE A 154 14.85 -9.55 -8.47
C PHE A 154 13.54 -8.77 -8.43
N CYS A 155 13.03 -8.51 -7.23
CA CYS A 155 11.87 -7.64 -7.07
C CYS A 155 12.24 -6.19 -7.45
N LEU A 156 11.51 -5.59 -8.39
CA LEU A 156 11.79 -4.22 -8.87
C LEU A 156 11.72 -3.19 -7.74
N PHE A 157 10.80 -3.37 -6.79
CA PHE A 157 10.67 -2.51 -5.61
C PHE A 157 11.52 -2.97 -4.41
N GLY A 158 12.29 -4.05 -4.54
CA GLY A 158 13.09 -4.61 -3.45
C GLY A 158 14.09 -3.59 -2.91
N ARG A 159 14.75 -2.84 -3.81
CA ARG A 159 15.70 -1.78 -3.43
C ARG A 159 15.02 -0.64 -2.68
N LEU A 160 13.83 -0.20 -3.10
CA LEU A 160 13.05 0.83 -2.39
C LEU A 160 12.66 0.35 -0.99
N TYR A 161 12.13 -0.86 -0.87
CA TYR A 161 11.71 -1.42 0.40
C TYR A 161 12.87 -1.55 1.39
N MET A 162 14.01 -2.07 0.95
CA MET A 162 15.18 -2.27 1.81
C MET A 162 15.79 -0.95 2.29
N ASN A 163 15.80 0.10 1.47
CA ASN A 163 16.44 1.37 1.81
C ASN A 163 15.51 2.34 2.56
N PHE A 164 14.22 2.37 2.22
CA PHE A 164 13.31 3.40 2.72
C PHE A 164 12.40 2.92 3.86
N LEU A 165 12.12 1.62 3.94
CA LEU A 165 11.06 1.10 4.82
C LEU A 165 11.60 0.19 5.92
N LYS A 166 12.52 -0.72 5.60
CA LYS A 166 13.09 -1.69 6.56
C LYS A 166 13.78 -1.06 7.78
N SER A 167 14.27 0.18 7.65
CA SER A 167 14.98 0.87 8.74
C SER A 167 14.08 1.21 9.94
N THR A 168 12.75 1.14 9.82
CA THR A 168 11.84 1.41 10.94
C THR A 168 10.60 0.54 10.90
N LYS A 169 10.53 -0.44 11.81
CA LYS A 169 9.44 -1.43 11.91
C LYS A 169 8.04 -0.83 11.90
N SER A 170 7.82 0.29 12.59
CA SER A 170 6.52 0.98 12.62
C SER A 170 6.12 1.56 11.26
N ARG A 171 7.05 2.21 10.55
CA ARG A 171 6.82 2.81 9.22
C ARG A 171 6.65 1.74 8.15
N GLU A 172 7.43 0.67 8.26
CA GLU A 172 7.31 -0.51 7.41
C GLU A 172 5.91 -1.12 7.51
N SER A 173 5.42 -1.39 8.73
CA SER A 173 4.09 -1.95 8.95
C SER A 173 2.98 -1.03 8.43
N LEU A 174 3.07 0.27 8.66
CA LEU A 174 2.09 1.25 8.16
C LEU A 174 2.08 1.32 6.64
N PHE A 175 3.26 1.30 6.00
CA PHE A 175 3.36 1.31 4.55
C PHE A 175 2.79 0.05 3.93
N LEU A 176 3.17 -1.13 4.44
CA LEU A 176 2.66 -2.41 3.94
C LEU A 176 1.14 -2.50 4.12
N LYS A 177 0.63 -2.06 5.27
CA LYS A 177 -0.82 -1.95 5.50
C LYS A 177 -1.46 -1.04 4.46
N ALA A 178 -0.95 0.18 4.28
CA ALA A 178 -1.50 1.13 3.31
C ALA A 178 -1.42 0.62 1.87
N LEU A 179 -0.41 -0.18 1.52
CA LEU A 179 -0.28 -0.84 0.21
C LEU A 179 -1.34 -1.92 0.02
N VAL A 180 -1.55 -2.79 1.02
CA VAL A 180 -2.61 -3.81 0.99
C VAL A 180 -3.99 -3.16 0.99
N ASP A 181 -4.16 -2.04 1.69
CA ASP A 181 -5.39 -1.24 1.68
C ASP A 181 -5.71 -0.64 0.29
N GLN A 182 -4.73 -0.53 -0.61
CA GLN A 182 -5.01 -0.17 -2.02
C GLN A 182 -5.78 -1.25 -2.77
N PHE A 183 -5.72 -2.50 -2.30
CA PHE A 183 -6.41 -3.66 -2.88
C PHE A 183 -7.69 -4.02 -2.12
N HIS A 184 -8.02 -3.29 -1.05
CA HIS A 184 -9.26 -3.52 -0.32
C HIS A 184 -10.46 -2.95 -1.07
N ASP A 185 -11.52 -3.75 -1.13
CA ASP A 185 -12.85 -3.34 -1.56
C ASP A 185 -13.33 -2.20 -0.64
N GLN A 186 -13.81 -1.09 -1.21
CA GLN A 186 -14.49 0.01 -0.52
C GLN A 186 -15.88 -0.43 -0.01
N GLY A 187 -15.98 -1.64 0.57
CA GLY A 187 -17.20 -2.25 1.10
C GLY A 187 -18.39 -2.28 0.13
N THR A 188 -18.14 -2.07 -1.17
CA THR A 188 -19.17 -1.81 -2.18
C THR A 188 -19.33 -2.98 -3.13
N VAL A 189 -18.50 -4.03 -3.04
CA VAL A 189 -18.66 -5.20 -3.92
C VAL A 189 -18.97 -6.50 -3.19
N LEU A 190 -18.41 -6.77 -2.02
CA LEU A 190 -18.85 -7.93 -1.21
C LEU A 190 -20.24 -7.75 -0.62
N LYS A 191 -20.69 -6.50 -0.41
CA LYS A 191 -22.08 -6.22 0.01
C LYS A 191 -23.08 -6.55 -1.09
N PRO A 192 -22.91 -6.13 -2.36
CA PRO A 192 -23.74 -6.64 -3.44
C PRO A 192 -23.45 -8.10 -3.77
N LEU A 193 -22.29 -8.71 -3.54
CA LEU A 193 -22.19 -10.17 -3.69
C LEU A 193 -23.08 -10.90 -2.67
N LYS A 194 -23.10 -10.45 -1.40
CA LYS A 194 -24.02 -10.96 -0.37
C LYS A 194 -25.48 -10.57 -0.61
N ASN A 195 -25.73 -9.35 -1.05
CA ASN A 195 -27.07 -8.82 -1.28
C ASN A 195 -27.65 -9.27 -2.63
N ASP A 196 -26.83 -9.55 -3.64
CA ASP A 196 -27.19 -10.17 -4.92
C ASP A 196 -27.27 -11.68 -4.76
N MET A 197 -26.57 -12.34 -3.82
CA MET A 197 -26.94 -13.71 -3.42
C MET A 197 -28.28 -13.71 -2.67
N ALA A 198 -28.56 -12.68 -1.85
CA ALA A 198 -29.83 -12.55 -1.14
C ALA A 198 -31.01 -12.06 -2.02
N ALA A 199 -30.73 -11.34 -3.11
CA ALA A 199 -31.73 -10.83 -4.07
C ALA A 199 -31.76 -11.64 -5.40
N GLY A 200 -30.68 -12.38 -5.68
CA GLY A 200 -30.49 -13.30 -6.80
C GLY A 200 -31.21 -14.63 -6.57
N SER A 201 -31.60 -14.95 -5.34
CA SER A 201 -32.62 -15.97 -5.07
C SER A 201 -33.94 -15.75 -5.87
N SER A 202 -34.19 -14.53 -6.38
CA SER A 202 -35.27 -14.23 -7.32
C SER A 202 -34.88 -14.26 -8.82
N LYS A 203 -33.59 -14.25 -9.20
CA LYS A 203 -33.12 -14.22 -10.61
C LYS A 203 -32.31 -15.46 -11.03
N GLU A 204 -31.60 -16.10 -10.11
CA GLU A 204 -30.92 -17.40 -10.29
C GLU A 204 -31.92 -18.56 -10.40
N ALA A 205 -33.17 -18.39 -9.96
CA ALA A 205 -34.28 -19.28 -10.32
C ALA A 205 -34.51 -19.39 -11.84
N SER A 206 -33.99 -18.43 -12.65
CA SER A 206 -33.99 -18.51 -14.12
C SER A 206 -32.69 -19.10 -14.71
N ALA A 207 -31.67 -19.34 -13.88
CA ALA A 207 -30.39 -19.94 -14.25
C ALA A 207 -30.08 -21.23 -13.46
N GLY A 208 -31.08 -21.83 -12.80
CA GLY A 208 -31.14 -23.23 -12.38
C GLY A 208 -30.35 -23.69 -11.14
N VAL A 209 -29.53 -22.86 -10.50
CA VAL A 209 -28.93 -23.25 -9.21
C VAL A 209 -29.90 -22.87 -8.08
N ALA A 210 -30.38 -23.87 -7.34
CA ALA A 210 -31.31 -23.64 -6.24
C ALA A 210 -30.61 -22.86 -5.09
N PRO A 211 -31.20 -21.76 -4.56
CA PRO A 211 -30.61 -20.97 -3.46
C PRO A 211 -30.25 -21.82 -2.23
N GLU A 212 -31.01 -22.89 -2.01
CA GLU A 212 -30.85 -23.88 -0.95
C GLU A 212 -29.48 -24.60 -0.99
N GLN A 213 -28.83 -24.69 -2.16
CA GLN A 213 -27.51 -25.31 -2.31
C GLN A 213 -26.34 -24.37 -2.01
N LEU A 214 -26.59 -23.06 -1.93
CA LEU A 214 -25.58 -22.04 -1.59
C LEU A 214 -25.59 -21.68 -0.10
N GLU A 215 -26.65 -22.01 0.63
CA GLU A 215 -26.79 -21.77 2.08
C GLU A 215 -26.06 -22.81 2.94
N ASP A 216 -25.74 -23.98 2.38
CA ASP A 216 -25.02 -25.04 3.08
C ASP A 216 -23.50 -24.93 2.86
N GLU A 217 -22.76 -24.50 3.88
CA GLU A 217 -21.30 -24.32 3.84
C GLU A 217 -20.51 -25.62 3.58
N ASP A 218 -21.18 -26.77 3.69
CA ASP A 218 -20.60 -28.10 3.43
C ASP A 218 -21.04 -28.71 2.08
N SER A 219 -21.87 -28.01 1.30
CA SER A 219 -22.26 -28.45 -0.04
C SER A 219 -21.09 -28.41 -1.03
N ASP A 220 -20.82 -29.55 -1.68
CA ASP A 220 -19.74 -29.66 -2.67
C ASP A 220 -20.15 -29.05 -4.02
N LEU A 221 -19.99 -27.73 -4.12
CA LEU A 221 -20.23 -26.95 -5.34
C LEU A 221 -19.36 -27.39 -6.53
N SER A 222 -18.37 -28.29 -6.34
CA SER A 222 -17.57 -28.86 -7.43
C SER A 222 -18.35 -29.77 -8.37
N MET A 223 -19.50 -30.27 -7.93
CA MET A 223 -20.38 -31.16 -8.70
C MET A 223 -21.37 -30.40 -9.59
N ILE A 224 -21.40 -29.07 -9.50
CA ILE A 224 -22.28 -28.21 -10.31
C ILE A 224 -21.69 -28.09 -11.71
N ASN A 225 -22.40 -28.63 -12.70
CA ASN A 225 -22.07 -28.48 -14.11
C ASN A 225 -22.58 -27.14 -14.64
N VAL A 226 -21.70 -26.16 -14.79
CA VAL A 226 -22.04 -24.81 -15.30
C VAL A 226 -22.66 -24.85 -16.70
N ALA A 227 -22.34 -25.87 -17.50
CA ALA A 227 -22.89 -26.00 -18.85
C ALA A 227 -24.42 -26.18 -18.84
N GLU A 228 -24.99 -26.74 -17.77
CA GLU A 228 -26.44 -26.92 -17.60
C GLU A 228 -27.17 -25.60 -17.27
N PHE A 229 -26.42 -24.62 -16.76
CA PHE A 229 -26.92 -23.30 -16.35
C PHE A 229 -26.55 -22.20 -17.35
N ARG A 230 -25.96 -22.58 -18.48
CA ARG A 230 -25.65 -21.66 -19.57
C ARG A 230 -26.98 -21.15 -20.14
N PRO A 231 -27.24 -19.83 -20.12
CA PRO A 231 -28.49 -19.32 -20.64
C PRO A 231 -28.60 -19.67 -22.13
N LEU A 232 -29.77 -20.20 -22.52
CA LEU A 232 -30.10 -20.54 -23.92
C LEU A 232 -30.08 -19.31 -24.84
N CYS A 233 -30.00 -18.11 -24.27
CA CYS A 233 -29.96 -16.82 -24.96
C CYS A 233 -28.72 -16.02 -24.50
N PRO A 234 -28.07 -15.22 -25.37
CA PRO A 234 -26.92 -14.42 -24.99
C PRO A 234 -27.24 -13.45 -23.84
N LEU A 235 -26.35 -13.37 -22.85
CA LEU A 235 -26.48 -12.42 -21.75
C LEU A 235 -26.47 -10.98 -22.29
N GLY A 236 -27.34 -10.13 -21.73
CA GLY A 236 -27.32 -8.70 -22.02
C GLY A 236 -26.00 -8.05 -21.58
N THR A 237 -25.62 -6.95 -22.24
CA THR A 237 -24.37 -6.22 -22.00
C THR A 237 -24.15 -5.80 -20.55
N SER A 238 -25.22 -5.44 -19.84
CA SER A 238 -25.18 -5.09 -18.41
C SER A 238 -24.82 -6.30 -17.51
N ALA A 239 -25.40 -7.47 -17.79
CA ALA A 239 -25.14 -8.69 -17.04
C ALA A 239 -23.70 -9.22 -17.27
N LEU A 240 -23.21 -9.12 -18.52
CA LEU A 240 -21.82 -9.46 -18.85
C LEU A 240 -20.82 -8.56 -18.10
N SER A 241 -21.08 -7.25 -18.06
CA SER A 241 -20.24 -6.30 -17.32
C SER A 241 -20.21 -6.57 -15.81
N ALA A 242 -21.37 -6.92 -15.22
CA ALA A 242 -21.45 -7.31 -13.81
C ALA A 242 -20.67 -8.60 -13.53
N LEU A 243 -20.80 -9.59 -14.42
CA LEU A 243 -20.08 -10.85 -14.33
C LEU A 243 -18.55 -10.62 -14.39
N GLU A 244 -18.06 -9.88 -15.38
CA GLU A 244 -16.64 -9.52 -15.48
C GLU A 244 -16.10 -8.81 -14.24
N LYS A 245 -16.89 -7.89 -13.65
CA LYS A 245 -16.52 -7.20 -12.42
C LYS A 245 -16.37 -8.19 -11.26
N ASN A 246 -17.30 -9.13 -11.12
CA ASN A 246 -17.27 -10.14 -10.07
C ASN A 246 -16.08 -11.10 -10.24
N GLY A 247 -15.73 -11.51 -11.45
CA GLY A 247 -14.54 -12.32 -11.72
C GLY A 247 -13.25 -11.66 -11.33
N ARG A 248 -13.08 -10.38 -11.68
CA ARG A 248 -11.87 -9.61 -11.29
C ARG A 248 -11.71 -9.58 -9.77
N ILE A 249 -12.80 -9.57 -9.03
CA ILE A 249 -12.80 -9.52 -7.56
C ILE A 249 -12.54 -10.89 -6.97
N ALA A 250 -13.20 -11.93 -7.48
CA ALA A 250 -12.89 -13.31 -7.11
C ALA A 250 -11.41 -13.64 -7.37
N PHE A 251 -10.87 -13.20 -8.50
CA PHE A 251 -9.45 -13.29 -8.82
C PHE A 251 -8.58 -12.57 -7.79
N ALA A 252 -8.86 -11.31 -7.47
CA ALA A 252 -8.11 -10.55 -6.48
C ALA A 252 -8.13 -11.21 -5.08
N ILE A 253 -9.29 -11.71 -4.64
CA ILE A 253 -9.45 -12.42 -3.37
C ILE A 253 -8.65 -13.73 -3.39
N ALA A 254 -8.74 -14.51 -4.48
CA ALA A 254 -7.98 -15.74 -4.64
C ALA A 254 -6.46 -15.48 -4.56
N LEU A 255 -5.97 -14.41 -5.18
CA LEU A 255 -4.56 -13.99 -5.09
C LEU A 255 -4.16 -13.62 -3.66
N LEU A 256 -4.96 -12.83 -2.96
CA LEU A 256 -4.69 -12.43 -1.57
C LEU A 256 -4.68 -13.63 -0.62
N LEU A 257 -5.62 -14.56 -0.78
CA LEU A 257 -5.67 -15.80 0.02
C LEU A 257 -4.46 -16.70 -0.28
N ARG A 258 -4.07 -16.86 -1.55
CA ARG A 258 -2.86 -17.59 -1.93
C ARG A 258 -1.61 -16.98 -1.31
N LEU A 259 -1.49 -15.65 -1.36
CA LEU A 259 -0.39 -14.95 -0.71
C LEU A 259 -0.38 -15.17 0.80
N LYS A 260 -1.55 -15.07 1.47
CA LYS A 260 -1.71 -15.35 2.90
C LYS A 260 -1.20 -16.74 3.26
N PHE A 261 -1.69 -17.78 2.57
CA PHE A 261 -1.29 -19.16 2.85
C PHE A 261 0.19 -19.39 2.55
N ALA A 262 0.69 -18.90 1.42
CA ALA A 262 2.12 -19.01 1.09
C ALA A 262 3.01 -18.35 2.15
N LEU A 263 2.62 -17.18 2.68
CA LEU A 263 3.36 -16.52 3.76
C LEU A 263 3.29 -17.32 5.07
N LYS A 264 2.13 -17.88 5.42
CA LYS A 264 1.99 -18.73 6.62
C LYS A 264 2.90 -19.95 6.54
N ASP A 265 2.92 -20.61 5.38
CA ASP A 265 3.76 -21.79 5.16
C ASP A 265 5.25 -21.43 5.21
N ASN A 266 5.68 -20.35 4.53
CA ASN A 266 7.08 -19.92 4.49
C ASN A 266 7.65 -19.46 5.85
N TYR A 267 6.80 -18.95 6.75
CA TYR A 267 7.20 -18.39 8.04
C TYR A 267 6.62 -19.15 9.24
N GLN A 268 6.13 -20.38 9.04
CA GLN A 268 5.53 -21.22 10.08
C GLN A 268 4.56 -20.42 10.98
N LEU A 269 3.76 -19.54 10.36
CA LEU A 269 2.86 -18.67 11.10
C LEU A 269 1.60 -19.46 11.42
N ASP A 270 1.45 -19.80 12.69
CA ASP A 270 0.18 -20.29 13.21
C ASP A 270 -0.82 -19.14 13.39
N ASP A 271 -2.10 -19.46 13.40
CA ASP A 271 -3.17 -18.46 13.51
C ASP A 271 -3.21 -17.76 14.86
N GLU A 272 -2.78 -18.45 15.92
CA GLU A 272 -2.71 -17.86 17.25
C GLU A 272 -1.70 -16.72 17.28
N ARG A 273 -0.50 -16.92 16.71
CA ARG A 273 0.53 -15.90 16.55
C ARG A 273 0.06 -14.76 15.67
N CYS A 274 -0.62 -15.06 14.55
CA CYS A 274 -1.20 -14.03 13.70
C CYS A 274 -2.26 -13.20 14.43
N ALA A 275 -3.17 -13.84 15.18
CA ALA A 275 -4.28 -13.17 15.87
C ALA A 275 -3.84 -12.38 17.10
N THR A 276 -2.80 -12.84 17.79
CA THR A 276 -2.25 -12.19 18.98
C THR A 276 -1.11 -11.23 18.67
N PHE A 277 -0.73 -11.10 17.40
CA PHE A 277 0.38 -10.26 16.96
C PHE A 277 0.20 -8.81 17.40
N LYS A 278 1.21 -8.28 18.08
CA LYS A 278 1.31 -6.86 18.44
C LYS A 278 2.53 -6.27 17.74
N PRO A 279 2.38 -5.21 16.92
CA PRO A 279 3.49 -4.60 16.18
C PRO A 279 4.66 -4.10 17.04
N SER A 280 4.43 -3.93 18.35
CA SER A 280 5.41 -3.49 19.33
C SER A 280 6.36 -4.59 19.83
N ILE A 281 6.05 -5.87 19.58
CA ILE A 281 6.85 -7.00 20.07
C ILE A 281 7.86 -7.38 18.99
N SER A 282 9.15 -7.27 19.32
CA SER A 282 10.26 -7.59 18.41
C SER A 282 10.63 -9.07 18.49
N GLU A 283 9.77 -9.95 17.98
CA GLU A 283 10.11 -11.36 17.77
C GLU A 283 10.76 -11.57 16.40
N VAL A 284 11.76 -12.45 16.34
CA VAL A 284 12.39 -12.86 15.07
C VAL A 284 11.48 -13.91 14.43
N PRO A 285 11.03 -13.73 13.18
CA PRO A 285 10.17 -14.70 12.53
C PRO A 285 10.87 -16.06 12.37
N VAL A 286 10.14 -17.13 12.65
CA VAL A 286 10.62 -18.50 12.47
C VAL A 286 10.46 -18.89 11.01
N GLU A 287 11.55 -19.12 10.28
CA GLU A 287 11.45 -19.51 8.87
C GLU A 287 11.22 -21.01 8.69
N ALA A 288 10.41 -21.41 7.71
CA ALA A 288 10.22 -22.82 7.35
C ALA A 288 11.54 -23.43 6.84
N ARG A 289 11.82 -24.68 7.23
CA ARG A 289 13.04 -25.39 6.79
C ARG A 289 13.10 -25.59 5.27
N GLU A 290 11.95 -25.68 4.63
CA GLU A 290 11.78 -25.87 3.19
C GLU A 290 11.81 -24.55 2.41
N ARG A 291 11.89 -23.41 3.12
CA ARG A 291 11.98 -22.10 2.50
C ARG A 291 13.28 -21.99 1.72
N SER A 292 13.19 -21.64 0.44
CA SER A 292 14.37 -21.21 -0.30
C SER A 292 14.79 -19.82 0.23
N PRO A 293 16.04 -19.63 0.70
CA PRO A 293 16.48 -18.35 1.26
C PRO A 293 16.55 -17.21 0.23
N LYS A 294 16.35 -17.52 -1.06
CA LYS A 294 16.54 -16.58 -2.17
C LYS A 294 15.26 -16.23 -2.93
N ASN A 295 14.28 -17.14 -3.02
CA ASN A 295 13.04 -16.92 -3.76
C ASN A 295 11.82 -17.26 -2.88
N LEU A 296 10.98 -16.26 -2.61
CA LEU A 296 9.62 -16.52 -2.12
C LEU A 296 8.86 -17.16 -3.28
N LEU A 297 8.66 -18.48 -3.23
CA LEU A 297 7.88 -19.20 -4.24
C LEU A 297 6.41 -18.80 -4.05
N LEU A 298 5.98 -17.79 -4.82
CA LEU A 298 4.57 -17.46 -4.92
C LEU A 298 3.89 -18.54 -5.78
N PRO A 299 2.68 -19.00 -5.40
CA PRO A 299 1.92 -19.93 -6.22
C PRO A 299 1.72 -19.35 -7.63
N SER A 300 1.88 -20.18 -8.67
CA SER A 300 1.49 -19.77 -10.03
C SER A 300 0.03 -19.31 -10.05
N VAL A 301 -0.25 -18.37 -10.93
CA VAL A 301 -1.59 -17.80 -11.16
C VAL A 301 -2.15 -18.24 -12.51
N ASP A 302 -1.39 -19.01 -13.30
CA ASP A 302 -1.79 -19.44 -14.64
C ASP A 302 -3.03 -20.34 -14.61
N ASP A 303 -3.23 -21.03 -13.48
CA ASP A 303 -4.42 -21.83 -13.24
C ASP A 303 -5.71 -21.02 -13.04
N LEU A 304 -5.59 -19.74 -12.72
CA LEU A 304 -6.72 -18.82 -12.57
C LEU A 304 -7.20 -18.24 -13.92
N CYS A 305 -6.41 -18.35 -14.99
CA CYS A 305 -6.65 -17.70 -16.28
C CYS A 305 -6.88 -18.70 -17.43
N ARG A 306 -7.47 -19.86 -17.13
CA ARG A 306 -7.47 -21.05 -18.03
C ARG A 306 -8.47 -21.06 -19.19
N SER A 307 -9.47 -20.17 -19.25
CA SER A 307 -10.51 -20.20 -20.28
C SER A 307 -10.68 -18.83 -20.94
N ASP A 308 -10.98 -18.83 -22.25
CA ASP A 308 -11.36 -17.62 -23.01
C ASP A 308 -12.87 -17.31 -22.87
N ASP A 309 -13.65 -18.26 -22.33
CA ASP A 309 -15.06 -18.07 -22.05
C ASP A 309 -15.23 -17.29 -20.74
N ALA A 310 -15.84 -16.11 -20.82
CA ALA A 310 -16.06 -15.26 -19.66
C ALA A 310 -16.89 -15.98 -18.58
N ILE A 311 -17.91 -16.76 -18.94
CA ILE A 311 -18.81 -17.38 -17.94
C ILE A 311 -18.06 -18.47 -17.16
N GLU A 312 -17.38 -19.36 -17.89
CA GLU A 312 -16.59 -20.44 -17.31
C GLU A 312 -15.42 -19.91 -16.47
N SER A 313 -14.73 -18.87 -16.95
CA SER A 313 -13.64 -18.21 -16.22
C SER A 313 -14.13 -17.62 -14.91
N ASN A 314 -15.26 -16.91 -14.94
CA ASN A 314 -15.85 -16.31 -13.74
C ASN A 314 -16.26 -17.38 -12.71
N TRP A 315 -16.87 -18.48 -13.16
CA TRP A 315 -17.22 -19.59 -12.28
C TRP A 315 -16.00 -20.26 -11.65
N ASN A 316 -14.97 -20.54 -12.45
CA ASN A 316 -13.73 -21.14 -11.96
C ASN A 316 -13.05 -20.25 -10.90
N LEU A 317 -12.99 -18.95 -11.16
CA LEU A 317 -12.46 -17.97 -10.20
C LEU A 317 -13.28 -17.92 -8.91
N PHE A 318 -14.61 -17.92 -9.03
CA PHE A 318 -15.51 -17.98 -7.89
C PHE A 318 -15.27 -19.25 -7.06
N MET A 319 -15.23 -20.42 -7.69
CA MET A 319 -15.01 -21.71 -7.01
C MET A 319 -13.67 -21.77 -6.29
N ILE A 320 -12.62 -21.20 -6.88
CA ILE A 320 -11.30 -21.11 -6.24
C ILE A 320 -11.33 -20.17 -5.04
N ALA A 321 -11.93 -18.99 -5.19
CA ALA A 321 -12.08 -18.01 -4.10
C ALA A 321 -12.95 -18.58 -2.97
N TRP A 322 -14.06 -19.23 -3.30
CA TRP A 322 -14.98 -19.89 -2.37
C TRP A 322 -14.25 -20.95 -1.55
N ARG A 323 -13.62 -21.94 -2.20
CA ARG A 323 -12.86 -23.00 -1.50
C ARG A 323 -11.77 -22.44 -0.60
N ALA A 324 -11.04 -21.43 -1.07
CA ALA A 324 -9.99 -20.77 -0.28
C ALA A 324 -10.57 -20.03 0.93
N THR A 325 -11.71 -19.37 0.76
CA THR A 325 -12.43 -18.66 1.83
C THR A 325 -13.02 -19.63 2.85
N CYS A 326 -13.65 -20.72 2.41
CA CYS A 326 -14.16 -21.77 3.29
C CYS A 326 -13.02 -22.41 4.09
N LYS A 327 -11.85 -22.66 3.47
CA LYS A 327 -10.66 -23.14 4.19
C LYS A 327 -10.21 -22.15 5.26
N ASP A 328 -10.20 -20.86 4.93
CA ASP A 328 -9.84 -19.79 5.87
C ASP A 328 -10.86 -19.66 7.02
N GLN A 329 -12.15 -19.72 6.72
CA GLN A 329 -13.23 -19.66 7.69
C GLN A 329 -13.23 -20.88 8.63
N LYS A 330 -13.08 -22.10 8.08
CA LYS A 330 -12.93 -23.34 8.87
C LYS A 330 -11.71 -23.26 9.80
N GLN A 331 -10.61 -22.64 9.35
CA GLN A 331 -9.43 -22.41 10.17
C GLN A 331 -9.73 -21.45 11.32
N LEU A 332 -10.35 -20.29 11.05
CA LEU A 332 -10.79 -19.34 12.08
C LEU A 332 -11.73 -19.97 13.12
N ASP A 333 -12.70 -20.78 12.67
CA ASP A 333 -13.67 -21.43 13.56
C ASP A 333 -13.04 -22.51 14.44
N MET A 334 -12.09 -23.28 13.90
CA MET A 334 -11.30 -24.23 14.69
C MET A 334 -10.50 -23.51 15.78
N ASP A 335 -9.94 -22.35 15.48
CA ASP A 335 -9.13 -21.59 16.42
C ASP A 335 -9.96 -20.85 17.46
N MET A 336 -11.14 -20.33 17.10
CA MET A 336 -12.15 -19.85 18.05
C MET A 336 -12.55 -20.96 19.04
N LYS A 337 -12.79 -22.18 18.55
CA LYS A 337 -13.08 -23.36 19.38
C LYS A 337 -11.90 -23.75 20.28
N LYS A 338 -10.65 -23.63 19.84
CA LYS A 338 -9.45 -23.87 20.68
C LYS A 338 -9.29 -22.79 21.75
N ASN A 339 -9.53 -21.52 21.43
CA ASN A 339 -9.43 -20.41 22.39
C ASN A 339 -10.53 -20.47 23.46
N LEU A 340 -11.73 -20.95 23.13
CA LEU A 340 -12.79 -21.26 24.10
C LEU A 340 -12.42 -22.42 25.05
N LYS A 341 -11.55 -23.34 24.61
CA LYS A 341 -11.06 -24.48 25.40
C LYS A 341 -9.81 -24.16 26.23
N LYS A 342 -9.15 -23.01 26.04
CA LYS A 342 -8.09 -22.56 26.94
C LYS A 342 -8.73 -22.18 28.28
N PRO A 343 -8.30 -22.77 29.41
CA PRO A 343 -8.82 -22.35 30.70
C PRO A 343 -8.49 -20.87 30.89
N LYS A 344 -9.50 -20.05 31.16
CA LYS A 344 -9.29 -18.68 31.64
C LYS A 344 -8.39 -18.78 32.87
N THR A 345 -7.13 -18.38 32.76
CA THR A 345 -6.27 -18.21 33.94
C THR A 345 -7.00 -17.23 34.87
N PRO A 346 -7.28 -17.61 36.13
CA PRO A 346 -7.97 -16.71 37.03
C PRO A 346 -7.10 -15.46 37.17
N SER A 347 -7.70 -14.30 36.95
CA SER A 347 -7.03 -13.03 37.23
C SER A 347 -6.67 -13.05 38.71
N THR A 348 -5.37 -13.08 39.00
CA THR A 348 -4.89 -12.81 40.35
C THR A 348 -5.25 -11.37 40.68
N ARG A 349 -6.43 -11.18 41.28
CA ARG A 349 -6.75 -10.00 42.09
C ARG A 349 -5.63 -9.88 43.11
N ARG A 350 -4.72 -8.92 42.90
CA ARG A 350 -3.76 -8.46 43.92
C ARG A 350 -4.58 -8.09 45.16
N ARG A 351 -4.63 -8.99 46.15
CA ARG A 351 -4.98 -8.62 47.53
C ARG A 351 -3.87 -7.68 48.00
N ARG A 352 -4.18 -6.38 48.11
CA ARG A 352 -3.38 -5.44 48.90
C ARG A 352 -3.47 -5.91 50.35
N SER A 353 -2.47 -6.67 50.79
CA SER A 353 -2.20 -6.91 52.20
C SER A 353 -1.71 -5.60 52.82
N GLN A 354 -2.59 -4.93 53.58
CA GLN A 354 -2.19 -3.83 54.46
C GLN A 354 -1.26 -4.40 55.53
N LYS A 355 -0.02 -3.95 55.50
CA LYS A 355 1.00 -4.25 56.50
C LYS A 355 0.69 -3.39 57.73
N VAL A 356 0.35 -4.06 58.82
CA VAL A 356 0.25 -3.48 60.16
C VAL A 356 1.61 -2.90 60.54
N VAL A 357 1.66 -1.61 60.84
CA VAL A 357 2.77 -0.97 61.56
C VAL A 357 2.18 -0.46 62.87
N ALA A 358 2.64 -1.04 63.97
CA ALA A 358 2.36 -0.57 65.31
C ALA A 358 3.41 0.47 65.71
N SER A 359 2.99 1.58 66.32
CA SER A 359 3.61 2.09 67.56
C SER A 359 2.96 3.40 68.06
N MET A 360 2.72 3.42 69.37
CA MET A 360 2.76 4.56 70.29
C MET A 360 1.52 5.44 70.49
N LEU A 361 0.73 5.01 71.49
CA LEU A 361 0.54 5.64 72.81
C LEU A 361 0.07 7.11 72.93
N LEU A 362 -1.02 7.24 73.69
CA LEU A 362 -1.36 8.30 74.68
C LEU A 362 -1.79 9.65 74.06
N GLN A 363 -2.84 10.35 74.48
CA GLN A 363 -3.82 10.23 75.56
C GLN A 363 -4.80 11.41 75.37
N ARG A 364 -6.07 11.24 75.78
CA ARG A 364 -7.03 12.33 76.18
C ARG A 364 -7.45 13.31 75.08
N SER A 365 -8.65 13.86 75.02
CA SER A 365 -9.84 13.90 75.89
C SER A 365 -10.88 14.70 75.10
N GLU A 366 -12.17 14.32 75.21
CA GLU A 366 -13.36 15.21 75.16
C GLU A 366 -13.55 16.06 73.86
N SER A 367 -14.71 16.37 73.30
CA SER A 367 -16.12 16.32 73.67
C SER A 367 -16.88 16.84 72.42
N ASP A 368 -18.15 16.45 72.31
CA ASP A 368 -19.27 17.23 71.78
C ASP A 368 -19.45 17.60 70.29
N SER A 369 -20.62 17.14 69.83
CA SER A 369 -21.73 17.92 69.24
C SER A 369 -21.67 18.40 67.79
N ASP A 370 -22.66 17.88 67.06
CA ASP A 370 -23.69 18.60 66.33
C ASP A 370 -23.44 19.27 64.97
N THR A 371 -24.52 19.15 64.20
CA THR A 371 -25.10 20.07 63.20
C THR A 371 -24.67 19.99 61.72
N ALA A 372 -25.63 19.48 60.94
CA ALA A 372 -26.39 20.17 59.89
C ALA A 372 -25.73 20.53 58.55
N ASP A 373 -26.40 20.04 57.50
CA ASP A 373 -26.77 20.69 56.25
C ASP A 373 -25.82 21.71 55.61
N GLU A 374 -25.37 21.43 54.39
CA GLU A 374 -25.64 22.37 53.30
C GLU A 374 -25.57 21.71 51.91
N TYR A 375 -26.70 21.84 51.21
CA TYR A 375 -26.89 21.62 49.78
C TYR A 375 -26.33 22.84 49.05
N ILE A 376 -25.41 22.70 48.09
CA ILE A 376 -25.24 23.71 47.02
C ILE A 376 -25.08 23.04 45.66
N GLU A 377 -25.93 23.53 44.78
CA GLU A 377 -26.26 23.22 43.40
C GLU A 377 -25.14 23.63 42.43
N GLY A 378 -25.06 22.92 41.30
CA GLY A 378 -24.02 23.08 40.29
C GLY A 378 -24.10 24.36 39.48
N PHE A 379 -23.10 24.58 38.63
CA PHE A 379 -23.23 25.40 37.44
C PHE A 379 -22.24 24.96 36.36
N ALA A 380 -22.81 24.80 35.15
CA ALA A 380 -22.30 25.04 33.79
C ALA A 380 -20.97 24.41 33.35
#